data_AF-A0AAD9JKR4-F1
#
_entry.id   AF-A0AAD9JKR4-F1
#
_cell.length_a   1.000
_cell.length_b   1.000
_cell.length_c   1.000
_cell.angle_alpha   90.00
_cell.angle_beta   90.00
_cell.angle_gamma   90.00
#
_symmetry.space_group_name_H-M   'P 1'
#
loop_
_entity.id
_entity.type
_entity.pdbx_description
1 polymer ?
#
loop_
_entity_poly.entity_id
_entity_poly.type
_entity_poly.pdbx_seq_one_letter_code
_entity_poly.pdbx_strand_id
1 'polypeptide(L)'
;MKHILEENMYSGQEYEADDHHQGSKYTMDDLRDLIQASDIEITQGLVDLQACLINGYWRLLDFDFLSKLLNDLIQLQDEHGWSYNAIPAEVCCDELQEIYSRDVLIHVLRCYSVLPQGESLHVDVDIAVNQSYKLDEDKICRFFAELLLRPVDKFNLKDFCDTWQQAVPEGMNTSLYQLEGAALVERNTNPEVITYYPVNELPEDSAERFNSLFKKKAKWSLEEITPYLRDLCTEKVGVSTLLLKYARASTQNGTKLYSSKKLMH
;
A
#
# COMPACT_ATOMS: atom_id res chain seq x y z
N MET A 1 3.04 14.53 -4.68
CA MET A 1 4.14 13.65 -5.17
C MET A 1 3.59 12.45 -5.94
N LYS A 2 2.67 11.66 -5.37
CA LYS A 2 2.09 10.47 -6.01
C LYS A 2 1.69 10.69 -7.47
N HIS A 3 0.84 11.69 -7.74
CA HIS A 3 0.39 12.01 -9.10
C HIS A 3 1.49 12.30 -10.12
N ILE A 4 2.64 12.84 -9.66
CA ILE A 4 3.80 13.10 -10.53
C ILE A 4 4.45 11.77 -10.91
N LEU A 5 4.61 10.85 -9.96
CA LEU A 5 5.22 9.54 -10.21
C LEU A 5 4.29 8.57 -10.95
N GLU A 6 2.96 8.78 -10.87
CA GLU A 6 1.95 8.04 -11.64
C GLU A 6 1.99 8.37 -13.15
N GLU A 7 2.61 9.49 -13.57
CA GLU A 7 2.72 9.85 -14.99
C GLU A 7 3.50 8.84 -15.83
N ASN A 8 4.43 8.13 -15.19
CA ASN A 8 5.22 7.09 -15.83
C ASN A 8 5.55 6.00 -14.81
N MET A 9 4.61 5.11 -14.54
CA MET A 9 4.87 3.94 -13.69
C MET A 9 5.81 2.97 -14.40
N TYR A 10 6.46 2.09 -13.65
CA TYR A 10 7.34 1.07 -14.20
C TYR A 10 6.61 -0.26 -14.30
N SER A 11 6.41 -0.75 -15.52
CA SER A 11 5.72 -2.02 -15.79
C SER A 11 6.65 -3.16 -16.26
N GLY A 12 7.96 -2.93 -16.29
CA GLY A 12 8.97 -3.89 -16.76
C GLY A 12 9.94 -3.28 -17.77
N GLN A 13 11.16 -3.79 -17.80
CA GLN A 13 12.23 -3.23 -18.65
C GLN A 13 11.91 -3.37 -20.13
N GLU A 14 11.21 -4.44 -20.50
CA GLU A 14 10.79 -4.74 -21.86
C GLU A 14 9.78 -3.73 -22.41
N TYR A 15 9.02 -3.04 -21.54
CA TYR A 15 8.00 -2.08 -21.94
C TYR A 15 8.49 -0.62 -21.93
N GLU A 16 9.72 -0.35 -21.49
CA GLU A 16 10.24 1.02 -21.36
C GLU A 16 10.34 1.76 -22.71
N ALA A 17 10.31 1.04 -23.84
CA ALA A 17 10.27 1.60 -25.19
C ALA A 17 8.84 1.83 -25.72
N ASP A 18 7.81 1.36 -25.02
CA ASP A 18 6.42 1.46 -25.45
C ASP A 18 5.89 2.89 -25.32
N ASP A 19 4.90 3.22 -26.15
CA ASP A 19 4.24 4.53 -26.14
C ASP A 19 3.58 4.85 -24.77
N HIS A 20 3.25 3.82 -23.99
CA HIS A 20 2.69 3.96 -22.64
C HIS A 20 3.72 4.43 -21.60
N HIS A 21 5.02 4.33 -21.88
CA HIS A 21 6.12 4.75 -21.01
C HIS A 21 6.78 6.08 -21.45
N GLN A 22 6.06 6.90 -22.22
CA GLN A 22 6.52 8.21 -22.72
C GLN A 22 6.33 9.36 -21.72
N GLY A 23 5.74 9.11 -20.55
CA GLY A 23 5.57 10.13 -19.50
C GLY A 23 6.90 10.61 -18.93
N SER A 24 6.87 11.69 -18.15
CA SER A 24 8.07 12.23 -17.50
C SER A 24 8.59 11.27 -16.43
N LYS A 25 9.92 11.20 -16.28
CA LYS A 25 10.60 10.48 -15.21
C LYS A 25 11.36 11.50 -14.37
N TYR A 26 11.41 11.29 -13.07
CA TYR A 26 11.87 12.32 -12.14
C TYR A 26 13.05 11.82 -11.31
N THR A 27 14.17 12.53 -11.39
CA THR A 27 15.31 12.37 -10.48
C THR A 27 15.02 13.05 -9.14
N MET A 28 15.91 12.87 -8.16
CA MET A 28 15.80 13.61 -6.89
C MET A 28 15.86 15.13 -7.09
N ASP A 29 16.67 15.61 -8.04
CA ASP A 29 16.78 17.05 -8.34
C ASP A 29 15.49 17.59 -8.99
N ASP A 30 14.89 16.83 -9.90
CA ASP A 30 13.61 17.21 -10.49
C ASP A 30 12.50 17.29 -9.42
N LEU A 31 12.47 16.34 -8.47
CA LEU A 31 11.50 16.35 -7.37
C LEU A 31 11.71 17.56 -6.44
N ARG A 32 12.95 17.97 -6.18
CA ARG A 32 13.27 19.17 -5.38
C ARG A 32 12.75 20.45 -6.04
N ASP A 33 12.87 20.54 -7.37
CA ASP A 33 12.42 21.73 -8.11
C ASP A 33 10.89 21.79 -8.23
N LEU A 34 10.21 20.64 -8.29
CA LEU A 34 8.76 20.54 -8.47
C LEU A 34 7.97 20.58 -7.16
N ILE A 35 8.53 20.06 -6.07
CA ILE A 35 7.83 19.89 -4.81
C ILE A 35 8.37 20.88 -3.79
N GLN A 36 7.49 21.73 -3.25
CA GLN A 36 7.82 22.65 -2.16
C GLN A 36 7.92 21.91 -0.83
N ALA A 37 8.96 21.09 -0.66
CA ALA A 37 9.24 20.34 0.54
C ALA A 37 10.75 20.19 0.74
N SER A 38 11.17 19.88 1.97
CA SER A 38 12.57 19.56 2.27
C SER A 38 12.97 18.18 1.72
N ASP A 39 14.27 17.95 1.54
CA ASP A 39 14.81 16.65 1.12
C ASP A 39 14.33 15.48 1.99
N ILE A 40 14.19 15.72 3.30
CA ILE A 40 13.73 14.71 4.26
C ILE A 40 12.26 14.38 3.99
N GLU A 41 11.42 15.39 3.78
CA GLU A 41 9.99 15.20 3.47
C GLU A 41 9.80 14.52 2.11
N ILE A 42 10.62 14.87 1.10
CA ILE A 42 10.60 14.21 -0.22
C ILE A 42 10.98 12.74 -0.07
N THR A 43 12.08 12.46 0.61
CA THR A 43 12.57 11.09 0.84
C THR A 43 11.54 10.26 1.61
N GLN A 44 10.93 10.82 2.66
CA GLN A 44 9.89 10.14 3.41
C GLN A 44 8.66 9.86 2.52
N GLY A 45 8.24 10.82 1.70
CA GLY A 45 7.15 10.61 0.75
C GLY A 45 7.43 9.50 -0.27
N LEU A 46 8.68 9.37 -0.74
CA LEU A 46 9.10 8.28 -1.62
C LEU A 46 9.02 6.92 -0.91
N VAL A 47 9.43 6.85 0.36
CA VAL A 47 9.30 5.65 1.19
C VAL A 47 7.83 5.29 1.43
N ASP A 48 6.99 6.26 1.78
CA ASP A 48 5.56 6.07 2.05
C ASP A 48 4.81 5.58 0.79
N LEU A 49 5.24 6.04 -0.38
CA LEU A 49 4.74 5.61 -1.68
C LEU A 49 5.40 4.32 -2.20
N GLN A 50 6.38 3.79 -1.49
CA GLN A 50 7.20 2.64 -1.92
C GLN A 50 7.82 2.85 -3.32
N ALA A 51 8.20 4.08 -3.64
CA ALA A 51 8.80 4.43 -4.93
C ALA A 51 10.18 3.76 -5.07
N CYS A 52 10.43 3.15 -6.21
CA CYS A 52 11.68 2.48 -6.54
C CYS A 52 12.61 3.43 -7.29
N LEU A 53 13.90 3.41 -6.98
CA LEU A 53 14.92 4.12 -7.76
C LEU A 53 15.41 3.21 -8.89
N ILE A 54 15.06 3.55 -10.13
CA ILE A 54 15.35 2.75 -11.32
C ILE A 54 16.12 3.63 -12.31
N ASN A 55 17.37 3.25 -12.62
CA ASN A 55 18.23 4.00 -13.54
C ASN A 55 18.35 5.50 -13.21
N GLY A 56 18.36 5.85 -11.92
CA GLY A 56 18.45 7.23 -11.43
C GLY A 56 17.12 7.99 -11.33
N TYR A 57 16.00 7.36 -11.69
CA TYR A 57 14.66 7.96 -11.62
C TYR A 57 13.80 7.28 -10.56
N TRP A 58 13.03 8.06 -9.81
CA TRP A 58 12.02 7.55 -8.89
C TRP A 58 10.77 7.14 -9.65
N ARG A 59 10.32 5.91 -9.46
CA ARG A 59 9.19 5.32 -10.19
C ARG A 59 8.28 4.55 -9.23
N LEU A 60 6.97 4.63 -9.42
CA LEU A 60 6.05 3.66 -8.81
C LEU A 60 6.05 2.40 -9.67
N LEU A 61 5.99 1.24 -9.03
CA LEU A 61 5.82 -0.02 -9.76
C LEU A 61 4.34 -0.17 -10.13
N ASP A 62 4.09 -0.50 -11.40
CA ASP A 62 2.76 -0.90 -11.83
C ASP A 62 2.28 -2.12 -11.04
N PHE A 63 0.98 -2.17 -10.77
CA PHE A 63 0.43 -3.19 -9.88
C PHE A 63 0.46 -4.59 -10.50
N ASP A 64 0.23 -4.73 -11.80
CA ASP A 64 0.26 -6.03 -12.47
C ASP A 64 1.71 -6.54 -12.56
N PHE A 65 2.66 -5.64 -12.86
CA PHE A 65 4.09 -5.96 -12.78
C PHE A 65 4.51 -6.41 -11.38
N LEU A 66 4.14 -5.63 -10.34
CA LEU A 66 4.45 -5.96 -8.95
C LEU A 66 3.85 -7.30 -8.54
N SER A 67 2.63 -7.59 -9.00
CA SER A 67 1.93 -8.85 -8.76
C SER A 67 2.66 -10.04 -9.34
N LYS A 68 3.14 -9.91 -10.58
CA LYS A 68 3.94 -10.96 -11.22
C LYS A 68 5.22 -11.21 -10.42
N LEU A 69 5.97 -10.15 -10.11
CA LEU A 69 7.24 -10.26 -9.40
C LEU A 69 7.07 -10.88 -8.00
N LEU A 70 6.07 -10.46 -7.23
CA LEU A 70 5.84 -11.02 -5.89
C LEU A 70 5.43 -12.51 -5.96
N ASN A 71 4.62 -12.89 -6.94
CA ASN A 71 4.27 -14.30 -7.16
C ASN A 71 5.51 -15.13 -7.54
N ASP A 72 6.39 -14.63 -8.40
CA ASP A 72 7.63 -15.31 -8.78
C ASP A 72 8.56 -15.49 -7.56
N LEU A 73 8.64 -14.50 -6.66
CA LEU A 73 9.40 -14.62 -5.40
C LEU A 73 8.83 -15.68 -4.46
N ILE A 74 7.49 -15.76 -4.35
CA ILE A 74 6.81 -16.76 -3.52
C ILE A 74 7.01 -18.16 -4.11
N GLN A 75 6.85 -18.30 -5.43
CA GLN A 75 7.11 -19.56 -6.12
C GLN A 75 8.55 -20.03 -5.89
N LEU A 76 9.53 -19.12 -5.97
CA LEU A 76 10.92 -19.45 -5.71
C LEU A 76 11.13 -19.91 -4.26
N GLN A 77 10.48 -19.24 -3.30
CA GLN A 77 10.51 -19.67 -1.90
C GLN A 77 9.94 -21.08 -1.73
N ASP A 78 8.83 -21.42 -2.40
CA ASP A 78 8.22 -22.76 -2.35
C ASP A 78 9.13 -23.82 -3.01
N GLU A 79 9.68 -23.53 -4.18
CA GLU A 79 10.57 -24.43 -4.94
C GLU A 79 11.81 -24.82 -4.14
N HIS A 80 12.42 -23.85 -3.45
CA HIS A 80 13.61 -24.08 -2.63
C HIS A 80 13.28 -24.49 -1.19
N GLY A 81 12.01 -24.42 -0.78
CA GLY A 81 11.56 -24.73 0.58
C GLY A 81 12.15 -23.79 1.63
N TRP A 82 12.39 -22.53 1.29
CA TRP A 82 12.93 -21.56 2.25
C TRP A 82 11.91 -21.19 3.32
N SER A 83 12.39 -20.78 4.49
CA SER A 83 11.53 -20.13 5.47
C SER A 83 11.24 -18.69 5.02
N TYR A 84 9.99 -18.24 5.14
CA TYR A 84 9.64 -16.83 4.97
C TYR A 84 10.41 -15.88 5.89
N ASN A 85 11.08 -16.37 6.95
CA ASN A 85 11.93 -15.56 7.81
C ASN A 85 13.34 -15.31 7.25
N ALA A 86 13.73 -15.97 6.16
CA ALA A 86 15.07 -15.89 5.60
C ALA A 86 15.05 -16.21 4.09
N ILE A 87 14.54 -15.27 3.29
CA ILE A 87 14.58 -15.31 1.83
C ILE A 87 15.94 -14.76 1.34
N PRO A 88 16.81 -15.56 0.71
CA PRO A 88 18.13 -15.13 0.26
C PRO A 88 18.05 -14.26 -1.00
N ALA A 89 18.33 -12.96 -0.86
CA ALA A 89 18.15 -12.02 -1.96
C ALA A 89 19.10 -12.26 -3.13
N GLU A 90 20.34 -12.71 -2.87
CA GLU A 90 21.30 -13.09 -3.90
C GLU A 90 20.73 -14.16 -4.85
N VAL A 91 20.15 -15.23 -4.30
CA VAL A 91 19.57 -16.31 -5.11
C VAL A 91 18.35 -15.83 -5.88
N CYS A 92 17.47 -15.04 -5.25
CA CYS A 92 16.34 -14.42 -5.94
C CYS A 92 16.81 -13.57 -7.13
N CYS A 93 17.86 -12.78 -6.95
CA CYS A 93 18.41 -11.95 -8.02
C CYS A 93 19.02 -12.78 -9.14
N ASP A 94 19.79 -13.81 -8.80
CA ASP A 94 20.46 -14.65 -9.79
C ASP A 94 19.49 -15.50 -10.62
N GLU A 95 18.43 -16.02 -10.02
CA GLU A 95 17.44 -16.85 -10.74
C GLU A 95 16.44 -16.03 -11.55
N LEU A 96 16.15 -14.80 -11.14
CA LEU A 96 15.16 -13.94 -11.80
C LEU A 96 15.76 -12.79 -12.64
N GLN A 97 17.10 -12.72 -12.79
CA GLN A 97 17.81 -11.63 -13.48
C GLN A 97 17.40 -11.43 -14.96
N GLU A 98 16.92 -12.47 -15.63
CA GLU A 98 16.46 -12.39 -17.03
C GLU A 98 15.13 -11.64 -17.18
N ILE A 99 14.37 -11.49 -16.08
CA ILE A 99 13.04 -10.89 -16.07
C ILE A 99 13.05 -9.56 -15.31
N TYR A 100 13.79 -9.48 -14.20
CA TYR A 100 13.79 -8.33 -13.31
C TYR A 100 15.21 -7.84 -13.02
N SER A 101 15.40 -6.52 -13.08
CA SER A 101 16.64 -5.89 -12.61
C SER A 101 16.84 -6.12 -11.11
N ARG A 102 18.10 -6.23 -10.69
CA ARG A 102 18.48 -6.40 -9.29
C ARG A 102 17.91 -5.29 -8.39
N ASP A 103 17.95 -4.03 -8.82
CA ASP A 103 17.41 -2.89 -8.06
C ASP A 103 15.93 -3.09 -7.70
N VAL A 104 15.12 -3.49 -8.68
CA VAL A 104 13.68 -3.71 -8.51
C VAL A 104 13.40 -4.93 -7.63
N LEU A 105 14.12 -6.04 -7.81
CA LEU A 105 13.96 -7.23 -6.97
C LEU A 105 14.27 -6.93 -5.50
N ILE A 106 15.40 -6.28 -5.24
CA ILE A 106 15.79 -5.88 -3.88
C ILE A 106 14.77 -4.90 -3.29
N HIS A 107 14.33 -3.93 -4.07
CA HIS A 107 13.32 -2.98 -3.63
C HIS A 107 12.03 -3.68 -3.21
N VAL A 108 11.48 -4.58 -4.04
CA VAL A 108 10.26 -5.31 -3.71
C VAL A 108 10.45 -6.22 -2.50
N LEU A 109 11.55 -6.98 -2.43
CA LEU A 109 11.85 -7.79 -1.25
C LEU A 109 11.84 -6.93 0.02
N ARG A 110 12.48 -5.76 0.00
CA ARG A 110 12.51 -4.84 1.15
C ARG A 110 11.14 -4.24 1.46
N CYS A 111 10.34 -3.87 0.46
CA CYS A 111 8.98 -3.37 0.63
C CYS A 111 8.10 -4.37 1.40
N TYR A 112 8.20 -5.66 1.04
CA TYR A 112 7.38 -6.74 1.60
C TYR A 112 8.04 -7.52 2.74
N SER A 113 9.14 -6.99 3.27
CA SER A 113 9.83 -7.56 4.42
C SER A 113 9.71 -6.68 5.66
N VAL A 114 10.01 -7.30 6.80
CA VAL A 114 10.21 -6.60 8.07
C VAL A 114 11.59 -5.95 8.02
N LEU A 115 11.63 -4.63 7.96
CA LEU A 115 12.88 -3.88 8.03
C LEU A 115 13.31 -3.74 9.50
N PRO A 116 14.59 -4.00 9.84
CA PRO A 116 15.12 -3.73 11.17
C PRO A 116 14.97 -2.25 11.56
N GLN A 117 14.91 -1.98 12.86
CA GLN A 117 14.80 -0.60 13.35
C GLN A 117 16.00 0.24 12.89
N GLY A 118 15.72 1.39 12.27
CA GLY A 118 16.73 2.31 11.79
C GLY A 118 17.24 2.02 10.37
N GLU A 119 16.78 0.95 9.72
CA GLU A 119 17.04 0.75 8.30
C GLU A 119 16.09 1.55 7.41
N SER A 120 16.63 2.08 6.32
CA SER A 120 15.87 2.74 5.26
C SER A 120 15.38 1.71 4.23
N LEU A 121 14.26 1.99 3.57
CA LEU A 121 13.84 1.22 2.40
C LEU A 121 14.91 1.28 1.29
N HIS A 122 15.47 2.47 1.07
CA HIS A 122 16.50 2.73 0.06
C HIS A 122 17.89 2.59 0.67
N VAL A 123 18.64 1.62 0.15
CA VAL A 123 20.01 1.28 0.55
C VAL A 123 20.82 0.89 -0.69
N ASP A 124 22.13 0.81 -0.54
CA ASP A 124 23.00 0.29 -1.60
C ASP A 124 22.64 -1.16 -1.93
N VAL A 125 22.36 -1.43 -3.21
CA VAL A 125 21.95 -2.73 -3.72
C VAL A 125 23.04 -3.79 -3.51
N ASP A 126 24.32 -3.43 -3.61
CA ASP A 126 25.43 -4.36 -3.41
C ASP A 126 25.52 -4.82 -1.94
N ILE A 127 25.06 -3.99 -1.00
CA ILE A 127 24.96 -4.39 0.41
C ILE A 127 23.70 -5.24 0.62
N ALA A 128 22.58 -4.80 0.05
CA ALA A 128 21.27 -5.40 0.26
C ALA A 128 21.11 -6.80 -0.35
N VAL A 129 21.80 -7.08 -1.46
CA VAL A 129 21.75 -8.39 -2.14
C VAL A 129 22.38 -9.52 -1.32
N ASN A 130 23.38 -9.19 -0.49
CA ASN A 130 24.09 -10.16 0.36
C ASN A 130 23.34 -10.48 1.67
N GLN A 131 22.06 -10.12 1.77
CA GLN A 131 21.24 -10.30 2.96
C GLN A 131 20.12 -11.32 2.72
N SER A 132 19.56 -11.80 3.82
CA SER A 132 18.31 -12.56 3.82
C SER A 132 17.21 -11.74 4.46
N TYR A 133 16.01 -11.85 3.89
CA TYR A 133 14.88 -11.03 4.29
C TYR A 133 13.79 -11.87 4.94
N LYS A 134 13.24 -11.35 6.05
CA LYS A 134 12.02 -11.88 6.66
C LYS A 134 10.82 -11.19 6.01
N LEU A 135 10.02 -11.95 5.25
CA LEU A 135 8.77 -11.44 4.70
C LEU A 135 7.81 -11.03 5.83
N ASP A 136 7.08 -9.96 5.58
CA ASP A 136 6.07 -9.41 6.47
C ASP A 136 4.71 -10.00 6.09
N GLU A 137 4.20 -10.90 6.93
CA GLU A 137 2.92 -11.59 6.72
C GLU A 137 1.76 -10.62 6.49
N ASP A 138 1.71 -9.50 7.23
CA ASP A 138 0.60 -8.55 7.09
C ASP A 138 0.66 -7.83 5.74
N LYS A 139 1.85 -7.49 5.25
CA LYS A 139 2.02 -6.86 3.93
C LYS A 139 1.71 -7.83 2.80
N ILE A 140 2.17 -9.07 2.89
CA ILE A 140 1.88 -10.12 1.90
C ILE A 140 0.38 -10.42 1.87
N CYS A 141 -0.24 -10.69 3.02
CA CYS A 141 -1.68 -10.93 3.10
C CYS A 141 -2.48 -9.75 2.55
N ARG A 142 -2.11 -8.50 2.91
CA ARG A 142 -2.74 -7.30 2.35
C ARG A 142 -2.64 -7.26 0.82
N PHE A 143 -1.47 -7.56 0.26
CA PHE A 143 -1.28 -7.57 -1.19
C PHE A 143 -2.25 -8.52 -1.92
N PHE A 144 -2.37 -9.76 -1.43
CA PHE A 144 -3.31 -10.73 -2.00
C PHE A 144 -4.77 -10.33 -1.82
N ALA A 145 -5.11 -9.60 -0.76
CA ALA A 145 -6.45 -9.00 -0.66
C ALA A 145 -6.67 -7.94 -1.73
N GLU A 146 -5.68 -7.08 -2.01
CA GLU A 146 -5.78 -6.08 -3.07
C GLU A 146 -5.96 -6.71 -4.45
N LEU A 147 -5.23 -7.80 -4.74
CA LEU A 147 -5.40 -8.59 -5.96
C LEU A 147 -6.84 -9.07 -6.18
N LEU A 148 -7.51 -9.49 -5.09
CA LEU A 148 -8.89 -9.97 -5.15
C LEU A 148 -9.93 -8.84 -5.18
N LEU A 149 -9.63 -7.70 -4.56
CA LEU A 149 -10.59 -6.61 -4.37
C LEU A 149 -10.54 -5.57 -5.49
N ARG A 150 -9.37 -5.27 -6.08
CA ARG A 150 -9.24 -4.27 -7.16
C ARG A 150 -10.11 -4.58 -8.39
N PRO A 151 -10.27 -5.84 -8.85
CA PRO A 151 -11.06 -6.12 -10.05
C PRO A 151 -12.58 -6.07 -9.84
N VAL A 152 -13.05 -5.89 -8.59
CA VAL A 152 -14.48 -5.98 -8.25
C VAL A 152 -14.95 -4.76 -7.46
N ASP A 153 -16.16 -4.27 -7.75
CA ASP A 153 -16.71 -3.14 -7.00
C ASP A 153 -17.03 -3.51 -5.54
N LYS A 154 -17.53 -4.73 -5.33
CA LYS A 154 -17.92 -5.28 -4.02
C LYS A 154 -17.75 -6.80 -4.02
N PHE A 155 -17.32 -7.33 -2.88
CA PHE A 155 -17.22 -8.77 -2.62
C PHE A 155 -18.09 -9.11 -1.42
N ASN A 156 -18.85 -10.22 -1.47
CA ASN A 156 -19.43 -10.82 -0.26
C ASN A 156 -18.32 -11.07 0.77
N LEU A 157 -18.48 -10.56 1.99
CA LEU A 157 -17.43 -10.59 3.00
C LEU A 157 -17.00 -12.02 3.38
N LYS A 158 -17.96 -12.95 3.50
CA LYS A 158 -17.65 -14.33 3.88
C LYS A 158 -16.88 -15.03 2.78
N ASP A 159 -17.39 -14.95 1.55
CA ASP A 159 -16.76 -15.58 0.39
C ASP A 159 -15.39 -14.98 0.11
N PHE A 160 -15.23 -13.67 0.34
CA PHE A 160 -13.95 -12.98 0.29
C PHE A 160 -12.95 -13.57 1.30
N CYS A 161 -13.30 -13.68 2.58
CA CYS A 161 -12.39 -14.23 3.59
C CYS A 161 -11.95 -15.66 3.25
N ASP A 162 -12.88 -16.50 2.79
CA ASP A 162 -12.58 -17.88 2.39
C ASP A 162 -11.62 -17.90 1.17
N THR A 163 -11.86 -17.05 0.17
CA THR A 163 -11.02 -16.94 -1.05
C THR A 163 -9.66 -16.34 -0.74
N TRP A 164 -9.61 -15.31 0.11
CA TRP A 164 -8.38 -14.62 0.50
C TRP A 164 -7.43 -15.54 1.25
N GLN A 165 -7.94 -16.33 2.20
CA GLN A 165 -7.11 -17.31 2.91
C GLN A 165 -6.54 -18.39 1.99
N GLN A 166 -7.23 -18.73 0.90
CA GLN A 166 -6.74 -19.68 -0.11
C GLN A 166 -5.73 -19.07 -1.07
N ALA A 167 -5.73 -17.75 -1.23
CA ALA A 167 -4.86 -17.04 -2.16
C ALA A 167 -3.48 -16.69 -1.57
N VAL A 168 -3.38 -16.56 -0.25
CA VAL A 168 -2.10 -16.26 0.41
C VAL A 168 -1.18 -17.48 0.45
N PRO A 169 0.15 -17.28 0.57
CA PRO A 169 1.11 -18.39 0.64
C PRO A 169 0.87 -19.32 1.83
N GLU A 170 1.25 -20.60 1.69
CA GLU A 170 1.04 -21.60 2.74
C GLU A 170 1.74 -21.17 4.05
N GLY A 171 1.03 -21.27 5.17
CA GLY A 171 1.55 -20.91 6.49
C GLY A 171 1.26 -19.47 6.93
N MET A 172 0.80 -18.59 6.03
CA MET A 172 0.33 -17.25 6.38
C MET A 172 -1.15 -17.22 6.74
N ASN A 173 -1.55 -16.35 7.67
CA ASN A 173 -2.92 -16.24 8.15
C ASN A 173 -3.52 -14.88 7.79
N THR A 174 -4.77 -14.92 7.34
CA THR A 174 -5.53 -13.74 6.97
C THR A 174 -6.41 -13.26 8.12
N SER A 175 -6.50 -11.95 8.29
CA SER A 175 -7.43 -11.33 9.23
C SER A 175 -7.75 -9.89 8.83
N LEU A 176 -9.00 -9.46 9.07
CA LEU A 176 -9.48 -8.15 8.62
C LEU A 176 -8.68 -6.96 9.17
N TYR A 177 -7.94 -7.12 10.28
CA TYR A 177 -7.05 -6.05 10.77
C TYR A 177 -5.95 -5.69 9.76
N GLN A 178 -5.50 -6.66 8.97
CA GLN A 178 -4.49 -6.46 7.93
C GLN A 178 -5.02 -5.56 6.81
N LEU A 179 -6.34 -5.42 6.67
CA LEU A 179 -6.98 -4.58 5.65
C LEU A 179 -7.44 -3.21 6.17
N GLU A 180 -7.09 -2.87 7.41
CA GLU A 180 -7.35 -1.54 7.96
C GLU A 180 -6.75 -0.44 7.07
N GLY A 181 -7.62 0.44 6.57
CA GLY A 181 -7.23 1.54 5.68
C GLY A 181 -6.98 1.11 4.23
N ALA A 182 -7.14 -0.17 3.88
CA ALA A 182 -7.07 -0.69 2.50
C ALA A 182 -8.45 -1.09 1.95
N ALA A 183 -9.35 -1.53 2.83
CA ALA A 183 -10.69 -1.95 2.46
C ALA A 183 -11.75 -1.48 3.47
N LEU A 184 -12.97 -1.30 2.97
CA LEU A 184 -14.14 -0.93 3.78
C LEU A 184 -15.09 -2.12 3.91
N VAL A 185 -15.36 -2.51 5.16
CA VAL A 185 -16.36 -3.54 5.48
C VAL A 185 -17.70 -2.88 5.81
N GLU A 186 -18.77 -3.30 5.12
CA GLU A 186 -20.14 -2.86 5.35
C GLU A 186 -20.97 -4.01 5.94
N ARG A 187 -21.11 -4.01 7.27
CA ARG A 187 -21.82 -5.06 8.03
C ARG A 187 -23.34 -4.89 8.10
N ASN A 188 -23.82 -3.73 7.68
CA ASN A 188 -25.24 -3.36 7.71
C ASN A 188 -25.99 -3.69 6.41
N THR A 189 -25.31 -4.31 5.44
CA THR A 189 -25.90 -4.84 4.21
C THR A 189 -26.25 -6.32 4.38
N ASN A 190 -27.11 -6.85 3.51
CA ASN A 190 -27.39 -8.28 3.43
C ASN A 190 -27.24 -8.76 1.99
N PRO A 191 -26.17 -9.51 1.65
CA PRO A 191 -25.09 -9.97 2.53
C PRO A 191 -24.16 -8.83 3.02
N GLU A 192 -23.36 -9.08 4.06
CA GLU A 192 -22.23 -8.20 4.42
C GLU A 192 -21.24 -8.15 3.25
N VAL A 193 -20.66 -6.98 2.99
CA VAL A 193 -19.74 -6.79 1.86
C VAL A 193 -18.44 -6.12 2.28
N ILE A 194 -17.40 -6.35 1.50
CA ILE A 194 -16.12 -5.65 1.54
C ILE A 194 -15.84 -4.99 0.20
N THR A 195 -15.16 -3.84 0.22
CA THR A 195 -14.85 -3.05 -0.98
C THR A 195 -13.43 -2.52 -0.89
N TYR A 196 -12.69 -2.56 -2.00
CA TYR A 196 -11.41 -1.86 -2.11
C TYR A 196 -11.62 -0.37 -1.87
N TYR A 197 -10.93 0.19 -0.88
CA TYR A 197 -11.05 1.58 -0.51
C TYR A 197 -9.79 1.99 0.24
N PRO A 198 -8.68 2.24 -0.47
CA PRO A 198 -7.39 2.47 0.16
C PRO A 198 -7.22 3.93 0.59
N VAL A 199 -6.55 4.13 1.73
CA VAL A 199 -6.28 5.46 2.31
C VAL A 199 -5.42 6.32 1.40
N ASN A 200 -4.53 5.71 0.61
CA ASN A 200 -3.63 6.39 -0.34
C ASN A 200 -4.33 6.92 -1.61
N GLU A 201 -5.62 6.66 -1.78
CA GLU A 201 -6.48 7.28 -2.82
C GLU A 201 -7.36 8.39 -2.24
N LEU A 202 -7.28 8.64 -0.92
CA LEU A 202 -8.02 9.72 -0.28
C LEU A 202 -7.26 11.04 -0.36
N PRO A 203 -7.98 12.19 -0.39
CA PRO A 203 -7.36 13.51 -0.37
C PRO A 203 -6.39 13.70 0.80
N GLU A 204 -5.26 14.37 0.59
CA GLU A 204 -4.31 14.71 1.66
C GLU A 204 -4.86 15.82 2.57
N ASP A 205 -5.67 16.75 2.04
CA ASP A 205 -6.35 17.75 2.87
C ASP A 205 -7.38 17.08 3.80
N SER A 206 -7.32 17.43 5.09
CA SER A 206 -8.21 16.87 6.08
C SER A 206 -9.68 17.13 5.77
N ALA A 207 -10.06 18.35 5.40
CA ALA A 207 -11.47 18.69 5.19
C ALA A 207 -12.04 17.96 3.97
N GLU A 208 -11.27 17.89 2.87
CA GLU A 208 -11.62 17.13 1.68
C GLU A 208 -11.72 15.63 1.96
N ARG A 209 -10.78 15.07 2.74
CA ARG A 209 -10.83 13.67 3.14
C ARG A 209 -12.08 13.34 3.93
N PHE A 210 -12.42 14.13 4.95
CA PHE A 210 -13.66 13.94 5.72
C PHE A 210 -14.91 14.03 4.82
N ASN A 211 -14.94 14.96 3.86
CA ASN A 211 -16.04 15.04 2.90
C ASN A 211 -16.12 13.77 2.04
N SER A 212 -14.99 13.26 1.54
CA SER A 212 -14.93 12.03 0.75
C SER A 212 -15.42 10.81 1.56
N LEU A 213 -14.90 10.63 2.77
CA LEU A 213 -15.30 9.55 3.69
C LEU A 213 -16.81 9.58 3.98
N PHE A 214 -17.37 10.74 4.30
CA PHE A 214 -18.79 10.85 4.60
C PHE A 214 -19.70 10.74 3.37
N LYS A 215 -19.18 11.01 2.17
CA LYS A 215 -19.88 10.71 0.90
C LYS A 215 -19.90 9.21 0.62
N LYS A 216 -18.78 8.51 0.86
CA LYS A 216 -18.69 7.06 0.71
C LYS A 216 -19.62 6.32 1.68
N LYS A 217 -19.66 6.76 2.94
CA LYS A 217 -20.52 6.19 3.99
C LYS A 217 -20.97 7.28 4.97
N ALA A 218 -22.28 7.41 5.18
CA ALA A 218 -22.84 8.56 5.92
C ALA A 218 -22.50 8.56 7.43
N LYS A 219 -22.31 7.38 8.02
CA LYS A 219 -22.04 7.20 9.45
C LYS A 219 -20.93 6.16 9.64
N TRP A 220 -19.92 6.52 10.42
CA TRP A 220 -18.77 5.67 10.71
C TRP A 220 -18.63 5.44 12.21
N SER A 221 -18.27 4.23 12.63
CA SER A 221 -17.78 4.00 13.99
C SER A 221 -16.38 4.61 14.17
N LEU A 222 -15.91 4.70 15.42
CA LEU A 222 -14.52 5.12 15.67
C LEU A 222 -13.52 4.15 15.05
N GLU A 223 -13.75 2.85 15.23
CA GLU A 223 -12.89 1.78 14.72
C GLU A 223 -12.81 1.83 13.19
N GLU A 224 -13.95 2.01 12.51
CA GLU A 224 -13.99 2.05 11.05
C GLU A 224 -13.27 3.28 10.46
N ILE A 225 -13.44 4.46 11.06
CA ILE A 225 -12.89 5.70 10.48
C ILE A 225 -11.43 5.94 10.85
N THR A 226 -10.96 5.38 11.98
CA THR A 226 -9.60 5.64 12.49
C THR A 226 -8.51 5.29 11.47
N PRO A 227 -8.49 4.10 10.84
CA PRO A 227 -7.46 3.74 9.86
C PRO A 227 -7.28 4.76 8.73
N TYR A 228 -8.36 5.42 8.31
CA TYR A 228 -8.38 6.40 7.22
C TYR A 228 -7.90 7.80 7.61
N LEU A 229 -7.60 8.01 8.89
CA LEU A 229 -7.21 9.30 9.48
C LEU A 229 -5.85 9.26 10.19
N ARG A 230 -5.24 8.08 10.36
CA ARG A 230 -4.00 7.93 11.15
C ARG A 230 -2.85 8.73 10.55
N ASP A 231 -2.72 8.72 9.23
CA ASP A 231 -1.71 9.46 8.47
C ASP A 231 -1.89 10.98 8.51
N LEU A 232 -3.09 11.48 8.83
CA LEU A 232 -3.32 12.91 9.08
C LEU A 232 -2.96 13.34 10.52
N CYS A 233 -2.64 12.39 11.39
CA CYS A 233 -2.31 12.69 12.78
C CYS A 233 -0.87 13.20 12.92
N THR A 234 -0.66 14.07 13.89
CA THR A 234 0.66 14.53 14.31
C THR A 234 0.83 14.29 15.81
N GLU A 235 2.01 14.53 16.37
CA GLU A 235 2.23 14.46 17.83
C GLU A 235 1.22 15.28 18.64
N LYS A 236 0.73 16.39 18.07
CA LYS A 236 -0.20 17.32 18.73
C LYS A 236 -1.66 17.09 18.36
N VAL A 237 -1.93 16.43 17.23
CA VAL A 237 -3.27 16.29 16.66
C VAL A 237 -3.56 14.82 16.43
N GLY A 238 -4.36 14.21 17.31
CA GLY A 238 -4.85 12.84 17.15
C GLY A 238 -6.23 12.77 16.47
N VAL A 239 -6.65 11.54 16.16
CA VAL A 239 -7.95 11.22 15.52
C VAL A 239 -9.13 11.86 16.24
N SER A 240 -9.17 11.82 17.57
CA SER A 240 -10.23 12.44 18.37
C SER A 240 -10.36 13.96 18.12
N THR A 241 -9.23 14.65 17.97
CA THR A 241 -9.20 16.10 17.67
C THR A 241 -9.71 16.38 16.26
N LEU A 242 -9.30 15.57 15.28
CA LEU A 242 -9.79 15.66 13.90
C LEU A 242 -11.31 15.44 13.84
N LEU A 243 -11.81 14.39 14.49
CA LEU A 243 -13.24 14.10 14.56
C LEU A 243 -14.03 15.23 15.23
N LEU A 244 -13.53 15.80 16.33
CA LEU A 244 -14.14 16.96 16.98
C LEU A 244 -14.20 18.19 16.04
N LYS A 245 -13.23 18.36 15.14
CA LYS A 245 -13.19 19.47 14.19
C LYS A 245 -14.15 19.26 13.01
N TYR A 246 -14.15 18.09 12.39
CA TYR A 246 -14.82 17.85 11.11
C TYR A 246 -16.12 17.03 11.17
N ALA A 247 -16.42 16.35 12.28
CA ALA A 247 -17.55 15.43 12.41
C ALA A 247 -18.53 15.80 13.53
N ARG A 248 -19.77 15.31 13.43
CA ARG A 248 -20.78 15.29 14.50
C ARG A 248 -20.87 13.88 15.05
N ALA A 249 -20.77 13.77 16.37
CA ALA A 249 -20.99 12.50 17.06
C ALA A 249 -22.50 12.32 17.35
N SER A 250 -22.97 11.10 17.19
CA SER A 250 -24.30 10.64 17.59
C SER A 250 -24.18 9.24 18.21
N THR A 251 -25.14 8.84 19.02
CA THR A 251 -25.17 7.49 19.59
C THR A 251 -26.36 6.74 19.00
N GLN A 252 -26.11 5.56 18.44
CA GLN A 252 -27.13 4.67 17.91
C GLN A 252 -26.87 3.26 18.44
N ASN A 253 -27.87 2.66 19.10
CA ASN A 253 -27.76 1.32 19.71
C ASN A 253 -26.52 1.17 20.62
N GLY A 254 -26.20 2.19 21.43
CA GLY A 254 -25.03 2.19 22.32
C GLY A 254 -23.69 2.42 21.64
N THR A 255 -23.63 2.46 20.31
CA THR A 255 -22.40 2.72 19.54
C THR A 255 -22.32 4.19 19.16
N LYS A 256 -21.16 4.81 19.39
CA LYS A 256 -20.89 6.18 18.96
C LYS A 256 -20.53 6.20 17.48
N LEU A 257 -21.30 6.96 16.69
CA LEU A 257 -21.15 7.12 15.25
C LEU A 257 -20.81 8.57 14.89
N TYR A 258 -19.96 8.75 13.89
CA TYR A 258 -19.52 10.03 13.37
C TYR A 258 -20.10 10.27 11.97
N SER A 259 -20.58 11.49 11.74
CA SER A 259 -21.17 11.94 10.47
C SER A 259 -20.72 13.36 10.14
N SER A 260 -20.95 13.82 8.91
CA SER A 260 -20.54 15.16 8.48
C SER A 260 -21.13 16.28 9.34
N LYS A 261 -20.33 17.32 9.63
CA LYS A 261 -20.83 18.59 10.21
C LYS A 261 -21.60 19.46 9.23
N LYS A 262 -21.30 19.35 7.94
CA LYS A 262 -21.98 20.10 6.88
C LYS A 262 -23.19 19.28 6.42
N LEU A 263 -24.34 19.92 6.24
CA LEU A 263 -25.45 19.29 5.52
C LEU A 263 -24.93 18.94 4.13
N MET A 264 -24.93 17.66 3.79
CA MET A 264 -24.67 17.25 2.41
C MET A 264 -25.90 17.66 1.61
N HIS A 265 -25.73 18.63 0.71
CA HIS A 265 -26.73 19.01 -0.28
C HIS A 265 -26.52 18.21 -1.56
#